data_AF-A0A7W9QC59-F1
#
_entry.id   AF-A0A7W9QC59-F1
#
_cell.length_a   1.000
_cell.length_b   1.000
_cell.length_c   1.000
_cell.angle_alpha   90.00
_cell.angle_beta   90.00
_cell.angle_gamma   90.00
#
_symmetry.space_group_name_H-M   'P 1'
#
loop_
_entity.id
_entity.type
_entity.pdbx_description
1 polymer ?
#
loop_
_entity_poly.entity_id
_entity_poly.type
_entity_poly.pdbx_seq_one_letter_code
_entity_poly.pdbx_strand_id
1 'polypeptide(L)'
;MSVLAAKGLVRPRQGRGTVVTRLPPVSHSATAGHDPADQILALGLEPRYEVVVQRAEPPDDIADVLGVEPGQASYLVRRSRLLARPQAGSP
;
A
#
# COMPACT_ATOMS: atom_id res chain seq x y z
N MET A 1 21.69 10.47 -7.51
CA MET A 1 21.77 9.01 -7.25
C MET A 1 21.48 8.62 -5.80
N SER A 2 21.92 9.39 -4.79
CA SER A 2 21.68 9.10 -3.36
C SER A 2 20.20 8.95 -2.99
N VAL A 3 19.32 9.78 -3.54
CA VAL A 3 17.86 9.74 -3.27
C VAL A 3 17.23 8.43 -3.76
N LEU A 4 17.64 7.91 -4.91
CA LEU A 4 17.11 6.65 -5.44
C LEU A 4 17.60 5.44 -4.63
N ALA A 5 18.85 5.49 -4.16
CA ALA A 5 19.41 4.47 -3.28
C ALA A 5 18.73 4.48 -1.90
N ALA A 6 18.49 5.67 -1.33
CA ALA A 6 17.77 5.82 -0.06
C ALA A 6 16.32 5.32 -0.13
N LYS A 7 15.68 5.44 -1.30
CA LYS A 7 14.35 4.88 -1.60
C LYS A 7 14.38 3.38 -1.94
N GLY A 8 15.55 2.74 -1.98
CA GLY A 8 15.69 1.32 -2.32
C GLY A 8 15.47 0.97 -3.79
N LEU A 9 15.33 1.97 -4.66
CA LEU A 9 15.06 1.79 -6.11
C LEU A 9 16.30 1.34 -6.88
N VAL A 10 17.49 1.68 -6.36
CA VAL A 10 18.77 1.29 -6.95
C VAL A 10 19.77 0.91 -5.86
N ARG A 11 20.69 0.01 -6.17
CA ARG A 11 21.79 -0.40 -5.29
C ARG A 11 23.14 -0.19 -5.98
N PRO A 12 24.06 0.61 -5.40
CA PRO A 12 25.42 0.70 -5.91
C PRO A 12 26.14 -0.62 -5.65
N ARG A 13 26.87 -1.13 -6.65
CA ARG A 13 27.80 -2.25 -6.52
C ARG A 13 29.20 -1.78 -6.89
N GLN A 14 30.11 -1.85 -5.92
CA GLN A 14 31.51 -1.44 -6.12
C GLN A 14 32.12 -2.19 -7.31
N GLY A 15 32.76 -1.45 -8.22
CA GLY A 15 33.37 -2.00 -9.43
C GLY A 15 32.38 -2.47 -10.52
N ARG A 16 31.07 -2.34 -10.32
CA ARG A 16 30.02 -2.81 -11.25
C ARG A 16 28.92 -1.78 -11.57
N GLY A 17 29.04 -0.56 -11.05
CA GLY A 17 28.06 0.50 -11.27
C GLY A 17 26.83 0.38 -10.38
N THR A 18 25.67 0.85 -10.85
CA THR A 18 24.43 0.88 -10.07
C THR A 18 23.40 -0.04 -10.70
N VAL A 19 22.77 -0.91 -9.90
CA VAL A 19 21.77 -1.89 -10.36
C VAL A 19 20.38 -1.47 -9.91
N VAL A 20 19.38 -1.58 -10.79
CA VAL A 20 17.97 -1.29 -10.48
C VAL A 20 17.36 -2.42 -9.66
N THR A 21 16.60 -2.09 -8.63
CA THR A 21 15.83 -3.07 -7.85
C THR A 21 14.56 -3.43 -8.62
N ARG A 22 14.44 -4.70 -9.06
CA ARG A 22 13.22 -5.19 -9.71
C ARG A 22 12.17 -5.52 -8.65
N LEU A 23 11.03 -4.86 -8.70
CA LEU A 23 9.84 -5.21 -7.92
C LEU A 23 8.93 -6.13 -8.76
N PRO A 24 8.53 -7.30 -8.25
CA PRO A 24 7.56 -8.15 -8.93
C PRO A 24 6.16 -7.50 -8.92
N PRO A 25 5.35 -7.69 -9.98
CA PRO A 25 4.01 -7.14 -10.05
C PRO A 25 3.10 -7.78 -8.99
N VAL A 26 2.35 -6.95 -8.27
CA VAL A 26 1.31 -7.40 -7.32
C VAL A 26 0.04 -7.69 -8.12
N SER A 27 -0.52 -8.88 -7.99
CA SER A 27 -1.71 -9.29 -8.73
C SER A 27 -2.96 -8.90 -7.95
N HIS A 28 -3.81 -8.05 -8.53
CA HIS A 28 -5.12 -7.73 -7.97
C HIS A 28 -6.17 -8.65 -8.59
N SER A 29 -6.49 -9.78 -7.94
CA SER A 29 -7.66 -10.59 -8.32
C SER A 29 -8.82 -10.26 -7.39
N ALA A 30 -9.90 -9.71 -7.93
CA ALA A 30 -11.11 -9.35 -7.19
C ALA A 30 -11.84 -10.57 -6.57
N THR A 31 -11.51 -11.79 -7.00
CA THR A 31 -12.14 -13.04 -6.58
C THR A 31 -11.38 -13.80 -5.49
N ALA A 32 -10.12 -13.41 -5.21
CA ALA A 32 -9.37 -14.01 -4.13
C ALA A 32 -9.63 -13.20 -2.86
N GLY A 33 -10.28 -13.79 -1.87
CA GLY A 33 -10.44 -13.22 -0.53
C GLY A 33 -9.11 -13.10 0.24
N HIS A 34 -7.98 -12.95 -0.45
CA HIS A 34 -6.66 -12.77 0.13
C HIS A 34 -6.40 -11.28 0.37
N ASP A 35 -5.89 -10.95 1.55
CA ASP A 35 -5.40 -9.61 1.81
C ASP A 35 -4.17 -9.38 0.91
N PRO A 36 -4.09 -8.31 0.11
CA PRO A 36 -2.86 -7.96 -0.59
C PRO A 36 -1.64 -7.83 0.32
N ALA A 37 -1.81 -7.65 1.64
CA ALA A 37 -0.75 -7.82 2.63
C ALA A 37 0.00 -9.15 2.48
N ASP A 38 -0.76 -10.24 2.33
CA ASP A 38 -0.26 -11.61 2.28
C ASP A 38 0.60 -11.82 1.02
N GLN A 39 0.20 -11.22 -0.10
CA GLN A 39 0.99 -11.25 -1.32
C GLN A 39 2.30 -10.47 -1.17
N ILE A 40 2.27 -9.31 -0.51
CA ILE A 40 3.48 -8.51 -0.27
C ILE A 40 4.44 -9.24 0.68
N LEU A 41 3.91 -9.88 1.73
CA LEU A 41 4.67 -10.71 2.64
C LEU A 41 5.27 -11.94 1.94
N ALA A 42 4.51 -12.61 1.07
CA ALA A 42 5.00 -13.74 0.27
C ALA A 42 6.15 -13.34 -0.68
N LEU A 43 6.25 -12.07 -1.04
CA LEU A 43 7.34 -11.50 -1.83
C LEU A 43 8.56 -11.09 -0.97
N GLY A 44 8.52 -11.33 0.34
CA GLY A 44 9.57 -10.92 1.29
C GLY A 44 9.62 -9.41 1.53
N LEU A 45 8.58 -8.68 1.16
CA LEU A 45 8.48 -7.24 1.25
C LEU A 45 7.65 -6.82 2.47
N GLU A 46 7.86 -5.59 2.95
CA GLU A 46 7.07 -5.04 4.06
C GLU A 46 5.84 -4.29 3.51
N PRO A 47 4.60 -4.73 3.81
CA PRO A 47 3.40 -4.00 3.42
C PRO A 47 3.27 -2.70 4.19
N ARG A 48 2.95 -1.60 3.48
CA ARG A 48 2.69 -0.30 4.10
C ARG A 48 1.35 0.26 3.68
N TYR A 49 0.63 0.77 4.67
CA TYR A 49 -0.66 1.40 4.51
C TYR A 49 -0.57 2.85 4.96
N GLU A 50 -1.08 3.74 4.14
CA GLU A 50 -1.43 5.08 4.56
C GLU A 50 -2.94 5.11 4.80
N VAL A 51 -3.33 5.30 6.06
CA VAL A 51 -4.74 5.35 6.46
C VAL A 51 -5.10 6.80 6.73
N VAL A 52 -6.02 7.33 5.93
CA VAL A 52 -6.64 8.63 6.16
C VAL A 52 -8.04 8.39 6.68
N VAL A 53 -8.32 8.85 7.89
CA VAL A 53 -9.64 8.82 8.49
C VAL A 53 -10.20 10.23 8.48
N GLN A 54 -11.37 10.42 7.88
CA GLN A 54 -12.09 11.68 7.86
C GLN A 54 -13.51 11.45 8.35
N ARG A 55 -14.08 12.45 9.02
CA ARG A 55 -15.50 12.43 9.35
C ARG A 55 -16.25 13.11 8.21
N ALA A 56 -17.23 12.42 7.65
CA ALA A 56 -18.05 12.93 6.57
C ALA A 56 -19.49 12.43 6.75
N GLU A 57 -20.44 13.28 6.38
CA GLU A 57 -21.82 12.86 6.25
C GLU A 57 -21.96 12.03 4.97
N PRO A 58 -22.45 10.78 5.04
CA PRO A 58 -22.67 9.99 3.85
C PRO A 58 -23.82 10.60 3.03
N PRO A 59 -23.74 10.64 1.69
CA PRO A 59 -24.88 10.94 0.84
C PRO A 59 -26.06 9.97 1.09
N ASP A 60 -27.29 10.40 0.83
CA ASP A 60 -28.51 9.65 1.18
C ASP A 60 -28.52 8.22 0.63
N ASP A 61 -28.09 8.01 -0.62
CA ASP A 61 -27.99 6.70 -1.27
C ASP A 61 -26.99 5.77 -0.59
N ILE A 62 -25.93 6.32 0.01
CA ILE A 62 -24.93 5.56 0.77
C ILE A 62 -25.40 5.34 2.22
N ALA A 63 -26.12 6.29 2.81
CA ALA A 63 -26.71 6.17 4.14
C ALA A 63 -27.68 4.98 4.21
N ASP A 64 -28.54 4.84 3.20
CA ASP A 64 -29.48 3.73 3.06
C ASP A 64 -28.76 2.37 2.95
N VAL A 65 -27.69 2.30 2.15
CA VAL A 65 -26.88 1.08 1.98
C VAL A 65 -26.15 0.68 3.27
N LEU A 66 -25.70 1.68 4.04
CA LEU A 66 -24.98 1.46 5.30
C LEU A 66 -25.91 1.29 6.51
N GLY A 67 -27.22 1.54 6.36
CA GLY A 67 -28.20 1.48 7.45
C GLY A 67 -27.97 2.53 8.53
N VAL A 68 -27.43 3.70 8.16
CA VAL A 68 -27.19 4.83 9.08
C VAL A 68 -28.22 5.92 8.84
N GLU A 69 -28.61 6.63 9.90
CA GLU A 69 -29.55 7.77 9.77
C GLU A 69 -28.94 8.89 8.89
N PRO A 70 -29.72 9.47 7.97
CA PRO A 70 -29.32 10.66 7.21
C PRO A 70 -28.95 11.80 8.18
N GLY A 71 -27.88 12.56 7.89
CA GLY A 71 -27.38 13.57 8.83
C GLY A 71 -26.43 13.05 9.90
N GLN A 72 -26.30 11.73 10.09
CA GLN A 72 -25.39 11.18 11.09
C GLN A 72 -23.97 11.09 10.54
N ALA A 73 -23.11 11.99 11.03
CA ALA A 73 -21.72 12.08 10.63
C ALA A 73 -20.97 10.75 10.86
N SER A 74 -20.62 10.09 9.75
CA SER A 74 -19.95 8.80 9.70
C SER A 74 -18.45 8.96 9.46
N TYR A 75 -17.67 7.89 9.68
CA TYR A 75 -16.22 7.91 9.44
C TYR A 75 -15.91 7.37 8.05
N LEU A 76 -15.46 8.24 7.15
CA LEU A 76 -14.87 7.87 5.87
C LEU A 76 -13.41 7.44 6.11
N VAL A 77 -13.14 6.15 5.90
CA VAL A 77 -11.78 5.60 6.00
C VAL A 77 -11.25 5.36 4.61
N ARG A 78 -10.30 6.19 4.17
CA ARG A 78 -9.58 6.00 2.91
C ARG A 78 -8.23 5.36 3.20
N ARG A 79 -8.06 4.11 2.77
CA ARG A 79 -6.79 3.39 2.85
C ARG A 79 -6.07 3.44 1.49
N SER A 80 -4.98 4.20 1.42
CA SER A 80 -4.07 4.22 0.28
C SER A 80 -2.96 3.20 0.51
N ARG A 81 -2.76 2.29 -0.45
CA ARG A 81 -1.74 1.24 -0.37
C ARG A 81 -0.42 1.77 -0.91
N LEU A 82 0.64 1.76 -0.10
CA LEU A 82 1.99 2.10 -0.54
C LEU A 82 2.72 0.80 -0.80
N LEU A 83 2.90 0.47 -2.09
CA LEU A 83 3.53 -0.77 -2.52
C LEU A 83 5.00 -0.79 -2.08
N ALA A 84 5.23 -1.56 -1.02
CA ALA A 84 6.48 -2.20 -0.58
C ALA A 84 7.76 -1.35 -0.47
N ARG A 85 8.39 -1.39 0.70
CA ARG A 85 9.81 -1.05 0.87
C ARG A 85 10.64 -2.34 0.89
N PRO A 86 11.79 -2.42 0.20
CA PRO A 86 12.71 -3.54 0.37
C PRO A 86 13.21 -3.57 1.82
N GLN A 87 13.24 -4.76 2.43
CA GLN A 87 13.73 -4.92 3.81
C GLN A 87 15.18 -4.45 3.91
N ALA A 88 15.46 -3.57 4.87
CA ALA A 88 16.80 -3.13 5.16
C ALA A 88 17.53 -4.22 5.96
N GLY A 89 18.24 -5.10 5.26
CA GLY A 89 19.20 -6.02 5.87
C GLY A 89 18.97 -7.50 5.53
N SER A 90 19.75 -8.01 4.58
CA SER A 90 20.42 -9.31 4.72
C SER A 90 21.65 -9.34 3.81
N PRO A 91 22.74 -9.98 4.27
CA PRO A 91 24.10 -9.90 3.71
C PRO A 91 24.24 -10.43 2.27
#